data_AF-A0A2A9NYN2-F1
#
_entry.id   AF-A0A2A9NYN2-F1
#
_cell.length_a   1.000
_cell.length_b   1.000
_cell.length_c   1.000
_cell.angle_alpha   90.00
_cell.angle_beta   90.00
_cell.angle_gamma   90.00
#
_symmetry.space_group_name_H-M   'P 1'
#
loop_
_entity.id
_entity.type
_entity.pdbx_description
1 polymer ?
#
loop_
_entity_poly.entity_id
_entity_poly.type
_entity_poly.pdbx_seq_one_letter_code
_entity_poly.pdbx_strand_id
1 'polypeptide(L)'
;MAPSPTLTMDYQMAGTWGPVVATVDIFPVSMTTSEWLYHCGPVPNRITKRPGQLIMTSNISADDPLELDQSDVDWGFYLLSLLPDELRDQDLGRQEREEIRNNINLETGDTKLVARLNHLVAWLWDQRQARKHVCWPKEDPMRFVHGLASYTDGVANLFASDMSMEKAHSGWNAVPWTIDAVSLTTVHCLHRSVKFFNDIAIVLAKSTITKNWQHGRARIESIREFLIKHHDPFLKAVAAAVKATYRCSDGDRCRKHLLFGAAYLPRSHEDLIQRIRTAIGAGLPVCLKKGRVSMSNNHVYIDMGLA
;
A
#
# COMPACT_ATOMS: atom_id res chain seq x y z
N MET A 1 -10.37 -43.55 21.48
CA MET A 1 -11.65 -43.65 20.76
C MET A 1 -12.65 -42.73 21.45
N ALA A 2 -13.18 -41.77 20.68
CA ALA A 2 -14.40 -40.93 20.78
C ALA A 2 -15.23 -40.85 22.10
N PRO A 3 -15.92 -39.71 22.38
CA PRO A 3 -16.55 -38.84 21.36
C PRO A 3 -16.35 -37.32 21.49
N SER A 4 -16.45 -36.68 20.33
CA SER A 4 -16.55 -35.23 20.11
C SER A 4 -17.92 -34.71 20.55
N PRO A 5 -18.01 -33.52 21.17
CA PRO A 5 -19.26 -32.79 21.22
C PRO A 5 -19.47 -32.00 19.92
N THR A 6 -20.49 -32.41 19.20
CA THR A 6 -21.16 -31.72 18.10
C THR A 6 -21.52 -30.28 18.48
N LEU A 7 -21.12 -29.31 17.66
CA LEU A 7 -21.66 -27.96 17.68
C LEU A 7 -23.04 -27.98 17.01
N THR A 8 -24.09 -27.89 17.82
CA THR A 8 -25.44 -27.58 17.37
C THR A 8 -25.50 -26.09 17.03
N MET A 9 -25.71 -25.75 15.76
CA MET A 9 -26.09 -24.40 15.36
C MET A 9 -27.61 -24.27 15.43
N ASP A 10 -28.10 -23.58 16.45
CA ASP A 10 -29.46 -23.03 16.44
C ASP A 10 -29.40 -21.61 15.88
N TYR A 11 -29.91 -21.44 14.66
CA TYR A 11 -30.26 -20.13 14.12
C TYR A 11 -31.73 -19.86 14.41
N GLN A 12 -32.01 -18.83 15.21
CA GLN A 12 -33.29 -18.13 15.18
C GLN A 12 -33.05 -16.62 15.09
N MET A 13 -33.59 -16.04 14.01
CA MET A 13 -33.79 -14.60 13.84
C MET A 13 -34.94 -14.14 14.74
N ALA A 14 -34.70 -13.13 15.57
CA ALA A 14 -35.53 -11.93 15.76
C ALA A 14 -35.19 -11.22 17.09
N GLY A 15 -34.85 -9.93 17.00
CA GLY A 15 -35.07 -8.95 18.07
C GLY A 15 -34.22 -9.04 19.33
N THR A 16 -33.05 -8.39 19.32
CA THR A 16 -32.57 -7.44 20.37
C THR A 16 -31.12 -7.08 20.05
N TRP A 17 -30.87 -5.86 19.58
CA TRP A 17 -29.51 -5.33 19.43
C TRP A 17 -29.03 -4.80 20.78
N GLY A 18 -28.48 -5.68 21.62
CA GLY A 18 -27.56 -5.28 22.69
C GLY A 18 -26.14 -5.14 22.13
N PRO A 19 -25.27 -4.31 22.73
CA PRO A 19 -23.89 -4.18 22.27
C PRO A 19 -23.15 -5.48 22.58
N VAL A 20 -22.92 -6.30 21.54
CA VAL A 20 -22.05 -7.47 21.64
C VAL A 20 -20.61 -6.94 21.71
N VAL A 21 -20.09 -6.77 22.93
CA VAL A 21 -18.65 -6.66 23.16
C VAL A 21 -18.10 -8.07 23.14
N ALA A 22 -17.90 -8.61 21.93
CA ALA A 22 -17.08 -9.78 21.75
C ALA A 22 -15.67 -9.31 21.39
N THR A 23 -14.72 -9.47 22.33
CA THR A 23 -13.30 -9.52 22.02
C THR A 23 -13.02 -10.82 21.27
N VAL A 24 -13.48 -10.89 20.02
CA VAL A 24 -13.02 -11.91 19.09
C VAL A 24 -11.69 -11.39 18.57
N ASP A 25 -10.60 -12.12 18.86
CA ASP A 25 -9.41 -12.03 18.02
C ASP A 25 -9.79 -12.64 16.67
N ILE A 26 -10.34 -11.81 15.78
CA ILE A 26 -10.89 -12.22 14.48
C ILE A 26 -9.80 -12.83 13.56
N PHE A 27 -8.52 -12.62 13.89
CA PHE A 27 -7.40 -13.06 13.06
C PHE A 27 -6.27 -13.65 13.94
N PRO A 28 -6.22 -14.97 14.16
CA PRO A 28 -5.12 -15.60 14.88
C PRO A 28 -3.79 -15.38 14.14
N VAL A 29 -2.71 -15.16 14.91
CA VAL A 29 -1.35 -14.91 14.41
C VAL A 29 -0.85 -16.04 13.48
N SER A 30 -1.38 -17.25 13.64
CA SER A 30 -1.06 -18.41 12.78
C SER A 30 -1.57 -18.30 11.33
N MET A 31 -2.33 -17.25 10.98
CA MET A 31 -2.83 -16.99 9.61
C MET A 31 -1.98 -15.99 8.82
N THR A 32 -0.84 -15.55 9.35
CA THR A 32 0.03 -14.57 8.70
C THR A 32 0.84 -15.23 7.60
N THR A 33 0.79 -14.66 6.41
CA THR A 33 1.41 -15.21 5.20
C THR A 33 2.71 -14.49 4.82
N SER A 34 3.08 -13.45 5.56
CA SER A 34 3.97 -12.38 5.13
C SER A 34 5.21 -12.86 4.41
N GLU A 35 6.10 -13.67 4.99
CA GLU A 35 7.35 -14.07 4.33
C GLU A 35 7.17 -14.78 2.97
N TRP A 36 6.13 -15.58 2.80
CA TRP A 36 5.93 -16.38 1.58
C TRP A 36 5.41 -15.56 0.40
N LEU A 37 4.90 -14.35 0.67
CA LEU A 37 4.31 -13.44 -0.30
C LEU A 37 5.30 -12.43 -0.89
N TYR A 38 6.59 -12.54 -0.58
CA TYR A 38 7.64 -11.65 -1.13
C TYR A 38 8.74 -12.42 -1.84
N HIS A 39 9.23 -11.86 -2.94
CA HIS A 39 10.53 -12.20 -3.51
C HIS A 39 11.59 -11.34 -2.84
N CYS A 40 12.79 -11.87 -2.72
CA CYS A 40 13.95 -11.14 -2.23
C CYS A 40 15.14 -11.42 -3.13
N GLY A 41 15.82 -10.36 -3.56
CA GLY A 41 16.92 -10.48 -4.49
C GLY A 41 17.92 -9.32 -4.33
N PRO A 42 19.16 -9.51 -4.80
CA PRO A 42 20.14 -8.44 -4.82
C PRO A 42 19.79 -7.41 -5.89
N VAL A 43 20.22 -6.17 -5.67
CA VAL A 43 20.27 -5.15 -6.74
C VAL A 43 21.38 -5.52 -7.73
N PRO A 44 21.14 -5.53 -9.06
CA PRO A 44 22.10 -6.01 -10.02
C PRO A 44 23.24 -5.02 -10.29
N ASN A 45 24.37 -5.54 -10.79
CA ASN A 45 25.56 -4.76 -11.17
C ASN A 45 25.56 -4.34 -12.65
N ARG A 46 24.38 -4.19 -13.28
CA ARG A 46 24.25 -3.81 -14.70
C ARG A 46 24.79 -2.40 -14.99
N ILE A 47 24.55 -1.46 -14.08
CA ILE A 47 25.04 -0.09 -14.20
C ILE A 47 26.32 0.11 -13.37
N THR A 48 27.38 0.63 -13.99
CA THR A 48 28.65 0.94 -13.30
C THR A 48 28.84 2.41 -12.94
N LYS A 49 28.13 3.33 -13.62
CA LYS A 49 28.21 4.79 -13.44
C LYS A 49 27.03 5.33 -12.61
N ARG A 50 27.27 6.26 -11.68
CA ARG A 50 26.22 6.97 -10.93
C ARG A 50 25.52 8.02 -11.81
N PRO A 51 24.31 8.50 -11.45
CA PRO A 51 23.62 9.52 -12.25
C PRO A 51 24.45 10.79 -12.48
N GLY A 52 25.21 11.24 -11.48
CA GLY A 52 26.09 12.41 -11.61
C GLY A 52 27.32 12.20 -12.52
N GLN A 53 27.53 10.99 -13.03
CA GLN A 53 28.58 10.64 -14.00
C GLN A 53 27.99 10.42 -15.40
N LEU A 54 26.69 10.67 -15.58
CA LEU A 54 25.93 10.48 -16.81
C LEU A 54 25.21 11.79 -17.16
N ILE A 55 24.85 11.94 -18.44
CA ILE A 55 23.95 12.98 -18.89
C ILE A 55 22.53 12.42 -18.75
N MET A 56 21.88 12.78 -17.66
CA MET A 56 20.53 12.30 -17.38
C MET A 56 19.50 13.10 -18.17
N THR A 57 18.63 12.41 -18.91
CA THR A 57 17.60 13.04 -19.74
C THR A 57 16.19 12.61 -19.33
N SER A 58 15.18 13.33 -19.81
CA SER A 58 13.76 12.97 -19.70
C SER A 58 13.20 12.38 -21.00
N ASN A 59 14.01 12.32 -22.07
CA ASN A 59 13.59 11.84 -23.38
C ASN A 59 13.85 10.33 -23.49
N ILE A 60 12.85 9.58 -23.93
CA ILE A 60 12.96 8.12 -24.08
C ILE A 60 13.94 7.81 -25.21
N SER A 61 15.08 7.17 -24.89
CA SER A 61 15.94 6.56 -25.90
C SER A 61 15.32 5.26 -26.43
N ALA A 62 15.38 5.02 -27.74
CA ALA A 62 14.82 3.81 -28.33
C ALA A 62 15.62 2.53 -28.00
N ASP A 63 16.93 2.67 -27.75
CA ASP A 63 17.86 1.56 -27.49
C ASP A 63 18.28 1.50 -26.01
N ASP A 64 18.90 0.38 -25.58
CA ASP A 64 19.55 0.24 -24.27
C ASP A 64 20.79 1.16 -24.23
N PRO A 65 20.71 2.34 -23.59
CA PRO A 65 21.77 3.34 -23.66
C PRO A 65 23.04 2.89 -22.90
N LEU A 66 22.96 1.85 -22.06
CA LEU A 66 24.09 1.37 -21.26
C LEU A 66 24.98 0.38 -22.01
N GLU A 67 24.47 -0.31 -23.03
CA GLU A 67 25.27 -1.23 -23.85
C GLU A 67 26.21 -0.51 -24.82
N LEU A 68 25.90 0.74 -25.18
CA LEU A 68 26.54 1.46 -26.29
C LEU A 68 27.48 2.60 -25.87
N ASP A 69 27.89 2.65 -24.60
CA ASP A 69 28.73 3.73 -24.00
C ASP A 69 28.11 5.14 -24.17
N GLN A 70 26.79 5.21 -24.41
CA GLN A 70 26.07 6.47 -24.59
C GLN A 70 26.06 7.23 -23.25
N SER A 71 26.46 8.50 -23.30
CA SER A 71 26.43 9.41 -22.15
C SER A 71 25.01 9.73 -21.69
N ASP A 72 24.04 9.58 -22.61
CA ASP A 72 22.68 10.09 -22.46
C ASP A 72 21.76 8.94 -22.04
N VAL A 73 21.31 8.97 -20.78
CA VAL A 73 20.47 7.93 -20.20
C VAL A 73 19.20 8.58 -19.64
N ASP A 74 18.03 8.07 -19.98
CA ASP A 74 16.80 8.55 -19.37
C ASP A 74 16.61 8.00 -17.95
N TRP A 75 16.00 8.81 -17.10
CA TRP A 75 15.78 8.51 -15.69
C TRP A 75 15.00 7.22 -15.45
N GLY A 76 13.94 7.00 -16.23
CA GLY A 76 13.10 5.81 -16.14
C GLY A 76 13.89 4.54 -16.44
N PHE A 77 14.65 4.53 -17.53
CA PHE A 77 15.52 3.41 -17.88
C PHE A 77 16.59 3.14 -16.82
N TYR A 78 17.23 4.20 -16.32
CA TYR A 78 18.26 4.08 -15.30
C TYR A 78 17.71 3.45 -14.00
N LEU A 79 16.54 3.89 -13.53
CA LEU A 79 15.88 3.30 -12.37
C LEU A 79 15.52 1.83 -12.59
N LEU A 80 14.92 1.49 -13.75
CA LEU A 80 14.56 0.11 -14.09
C LEU A 80 15.78 -0.82 -14.12
N SER A 81 16.93 -0.30 -14.56
CA SER A 81 18.19 -1.04 -14.60
C SER A 81 18.83 -1.26 -13.22
N LEU A 82 18.36 -0.57 -12.19
CA LEU A 82 18.70 -0.81 -10.79
C LEU A 82 17.68 -1.70 -10.06
N LEU A 83 16.59 -2.11 -10.70
CA LEU A 83 15.67 -3.07 -10.09
C LEU A 83 16.28 -4.48 -10.09
N PRO A 84 16.00 -5.30 -9.06
CA PRO A 84 16.32 -6.73 -9.06
C PRO A 84 15.85 -7.43 -10.35
N ASP A 85 16.67 -8.35 -10.86
CA ASP A 85 16.44 -9.01 -12.16
C ASP A 85 15.09 -9.73 -12.21
N GLU A 86 14.71 -10.45 -11.15
CA GLU A 86 13.42 -11.14 -11.07
C GLU A 86 12.24 -10.16 -11.06
N LEU A 87 12.30 -9.07 -10.28
CA LEU A 87 11.29 -8.01 -10.31
C LEU A 87 11.15 -7.42 -11.72
N ARG A 88 12.28 -7.07 -12.34
CA ARG A 88 12.28 -6.39 -13.63
C ARG A 88 11.83 -7.32 -14.75
N ASP A 89 12.40 -8.52 -14.83
CA ASP A 89 12.31 -9.38 -16.01
C ASP A 89 11.18 -10.42 -15.92
N GLN A 90 10.73 -10.78 -14.71
CA GLN A 90 9.70 -11.80 -14.47
C GLN A 90 8.41 -11.21 -13.91
N ASP A 91 8.49 -10.39 -12.85
CA ASP A 91 7.30 -9.92 -12.13
C ASP A 91 6.63 -8.71 -12.79
N LEU A 92 7.42 -7.87 -13.48
CA LEU A 92 6.92 -6.75 -14.26
C LEU A 92 6.83 -7.15 -15.74
N GLY A 93 5.66 -6.97 -16.34
CA GLY A 93 5.44 -7.10 -17.77
C GLY A 93 6.12 -5.98 -18.57
N ARG A 94 6.31 -6.20 -19.88
CA ARG A 94 6.91 -5.18 -20.76
C ARG A 94 6.15 -3.85 -20.74
N GLN A 95 4.82 -3.90 -20.81
CA GLN A 95 3.97 -2.71 -20.78
C GLN A 95 4.09 -1.94 -19.46
N GLU A 96 4.16 -2.67 -18.34
CA GLU A 96 4.30 -2.08 -17.00
C GLU A 96 5.66 -1.41 -16.82
N ARG A 97 6.73 -2.02 -17.33
CA ARG A 97 8.06 -1.39 -17.39
C ARG A 97 8.06 -0.12 -18.22
N GLU A 98 7.45 -0.16 -19.41
CA GLU A 98 7.31 1.02 -20.27
C GLU A 98 6.47 2.12 -19.58
N GLU A 99 5.40 1.75 -18.89
CA GLU A 99 4.58 2.67 -18.09
C GLU A 99 5.37 3.33 -16.96
N ILE A 100 6.13 2.54 -16.18
CA ILE A 100 7.02 3.06 -15.14
C ILE A 100 8.05 4.01 -15.76
N ARG A 101 8.74 3.60 -16.83
CA ARG A 101 9.76 4.42 -17.50
C ARG A 101 9.19 5.76 -17.94
N ASN A 102 8.05 5.74 -18.63
CA ASN A 102 7.41 6.92 -19.18
C ASN A 102 6.97 7.88 -18.08
N ASN A 103 6.33 7.38 -17.02
CA ASN A 103 5.87 8.24 -15.93
C ASN A 103 7.03 8.80 -15.11
N ILE A 104 8.07 8.01 -14.82
CA ILE A 104 9.28 8.52 -14.15
C ILE A 104 9.93 9.63 -14.96
N ASN A 105 10.04 9.47 -16.28
CA ASN A 105 10.59 10.52 -17.15
C ASN A 105 9.72 11.78 -17.16
N LEU A 106 8.39 11.64 -17.18
CA LEU A 106 7.48 12.79 -17.07
C LEU A 106 7.62 13.52 -15.72
N GLU A 107 7.78 12.76 -14.62
CA GLU A 107 7.96 13.31 -13.27
C GLU A 107 9.23 14.15 -13.13
N THR A 108 10.22 13.97 -14.01
CA THR A 108 11.46 14.76 -13.96
C THR A 108 11.27 16.24 -14.29
N GLY A 109 10.10 16.64 -14.79
CA GLY A 109 9.72 18.05 -14.89
C GLY A 109 9.47 18.74 -13.55
N ASP A 110 9.23 17.98 -12.46
CA ASP A 110 9.07 18.51 -11.11
C ASP A 110 10.35 18.32 -10.30
N THR A 111 10.96 19.43 -9.86
CA THR A 111 12.22 19.43 -9.11
C THR A 111 12.15 18.67 -7.78
N LYS A 112 10.97 18.60 -7.14
CA LYS A 112 10.79 17.83 -5.90
C LYS A 112 10.77 16.33 -6.18
N LEU A 113 10.12 15.91 -7.28
CA LEU A 113 10.10 14.50 -7.69
C LEU A 113 11.47 14.05 -8.18
N VAL A 114 12.22 14.91 -8.88
CA VAL A 114 13.63 14.63 -9.23
C VAL A 114 14.47 14.41 -7.96
N ALA A 115 14.31 15.22 -6.93
CA ALA A 115 15.04 15.02 -5.67
C ALA A 115 14.66 13.68 -5.01
N ARG A 116 13.37 13.32 -5.00
CA ARG A 116 12.89 12.01 -4.52
C ARG A 116 13.46 10.85 -5.34
N LEU A 117 13.49 10.97 -6.65
CA LEU A 117 14.04 9.97 -7.56
C LEU A 117 15.54 9.75 -7.33
N ASN A 118 16.29 10.85 -7.16
CA ASN A 118 17.71 10.78 -6.80
C ASN A 118 17.92 10.03 -5.48
N HIS A 119 17.09 10.27 -4.46
CA HIS A 119 17.18 9.52 -3.20
C HIS A 119 16.89 8.02 -3.38
N LEU A 120 15.88 7.67 -4.19
CA LEU A 120 15.57 6.27 -4.51
C LEU A 120 16.73 5.57 -5.21
N VAL A 121 17.26 6.19 -6.26
CA VAL A 121 18.39 5.68 -7.03
C VAL A 121 19.63 5.53 -6.15
N ALA A 122 19.94 6.53 -5.32
CA ALA A 122 21.07 6.46 -4.39
C ALA A 122 20.89 5.32 -3.37
N TRP A 123 19.69 5.16 -2.82
CA TRP A 123 19.38 4.10 -1.87
C TRP A 123 19.55 2.70 -2.48
N LEU A 124 19.06 2.47 -3.72
CA LEU A 124 19.26 1.20 -4.44
C LEU A 124 20.74 0.93 -4.70
N TRP A 125 21.50 1.97 -5.08
CA TRP A 125 22.94 1.86 -5.27
C TRP A 125 23.64 1.45 -3.97
N ASP A 126 23.24 2.01 -2.83
CA ASP A 126 23.83 1.68 -1.54
C ASP A 126 23.48 0.25 -1.12
N GLN A 127 22.25 -0.23 -1.38
CA GLN A 127 21.89 -1.65 -1.15
C GLN A 127 22.78 -2.58 -1.98
N ARG A 128 23.04 -2.22 -3.24
CA ARG A 128 23.94 -2.94 -4.13
C ARG A 128 25.37 -3.01 -3.58
N GLN A 129 25.95 -1.87 -3.19
CA GLN A 129 27.31 -1.81 -2.63
C GLN A 129 27.42 -2.65 -1.35
N ALA A 130 26.39 -2.60 -0.51
CA ALA A 130 26.30 -3.39 0.71
C ALA A 130 25.99 -4.88 0.46
N ARG A 131 25.73 -5.30 -0.79
CA ARG A 131 25.28 -6.65 -1.17
C ARG A 131 24.05 -7.11 -0.37
N LYS A 132 23.16 -6.17 -0.05
CA LYS A 132 21.92 -6.45 0.67
C LYS A 132 20.85 -6.92 -0.31
N HIS A 133 20.01 -7.84 0.16
CA HIS A 133 18.79 -8.20 -0.55
C HIS A 133 17.74 -7.13 -0.27
N VAL A 134 16.98 -6.79 -1.31
CA VAL A 134 15.74 -6.02 -1.19
C VAL A 134 14.59 -6.97 -1.47
N CYS A 135 13.45 -6.77 -0.81
CA CYS A 135 12.29 -7.64 -0.96
C CYS A 135 11.11 -6.87 -1.53
N TRP A 136 10.24 -7.53 -2.29
CA TRP A 136 9.09 -6.93 -2.97
C TRP A 136 7.94 -7.95 -3.08
N PRO A 137 6.68 -7.51 -3.24
CA PRO A 137 5.53 -8.41 -3.29
C PRO A 137 5.57 -9.30 -4.55
N LYS A 138 5.28 -10.60 -4.40
CA LYS A 138 5.23 -11.55 -5.53
C LYS A 138 4.06 -11.33 -6.48
N GLU A 139 2.94 -10.83 -5.94
CA GLU A 139 1.72 -10.65 -6.71
C GLU A 139 1.37 -9.18 -6.82
N ASP A 140 0.99 -8.79 -8.04
CA ASP A 140 0.48 -7.47 -8.39
C ASP A 140 1.41 -6.30 -7.93
N PRO A 141 2.69 -6.25 -8.39
CA PRO A 141 3.58 -5.14 -8.07
C PRO A 141 2.99 -3.78 -8.47
N MET A 142 2.29 -3.73 -9.61
CA MET A 142 1.72 -2.47 -10.11
C MET A 142 0.65 -1.88 -9.20
N ARG A 143 -0.10 -2.68 -8.43
CA ARG A 143 -0.97 -2.15 -7.36
C ARG A 143 -0.20 -1.28 -6.36
N PHE A 144 1.04 -1.63 -6.02
CA PHE A 144 1.88 -0.86 -5.08
C PHE A 144 2.38 0.44 -5.70
N VAL A 145 2.56 0.46 -7.02
CA VAL A 145 2.97 1.64 -7.79
C VAL A 145 1.79 2.59 -8.00
N HIS A 146 0.70 2.11 -8.58
CA HIS A 146 -0.51 2.89 -8.89
C HIS A 146 -1.27 3.40 -7.66
N GLY A 147 -1.02 2.79 -6.50
CA GLY A 147 -1.60 3.21 -5.24
C GLY A 147 -1.11 4.59 -4.74
N LEU A 148 -0.01 5.10 -5.29
CA LEU A 148 0.65 6.31 -4.80
C LEU A 148 0.51 7.47 -5.78
N ALA A 149 0.76 8.69 -5.26
CA ALA A 149 0.60 9.92 -6.03
C ALA A 149 1.69 10.12 -7.11
N SER A 150 2.84 9.45 -6.97
CA SER A 150 3.93 9.46 -7.94
C SER A 150 4.43 8.03 -8.18
N TYR A 151 4.92 7.77 -9.40
CA TYR A 151 5.61 6.55 -9.77
C TYR A 151 6.94 6.42 -9.04
N THR A 152 7.63 7.53 -8.78
CA THR A 152 8.85 7.52 -7.96
C THR A 152 8.58 6.93 -6.57
N ASP A 153 7.56 7.43 -5.87
CA ASP A 153 7.17 6.88 -4.58
C ASP A 153 6.56 5.48 -4.73
N GLY A 154 5.82 5.23 -5.82
CA GLY A 154 5.28 3.93 -6.20
C GLY A 154 6.35 2.83 -6.25
N VAL A 155 7.43 3.07 -7.00
CA VAL A 155 8.56 2.14 -7.11
C VAL A 155 9.30 2.03 -5.78
N ALA A 156 9.51 3.14 -5.06
CA ALA A 156 10.11 3.10 -3.73
C ALA A 156 9.29 2.24 -2.74
N ASN A 157 7.96 2.25 -2.89
CA ASN A 157 7.03 1.52 -2.06
C ASN A 157 6.94 0.02 -2.37
N LEU A 158 7.48 -0.45 -3.50
CA LEU A 158 7.62 -1.88 -3.75
C LEU A 158 8.52 -2.58 -2.73
N PHE A 159 9.49 -1.83 -2.18
CA PHE A 159 10.53 -2.43 -1.35
C PHE A 159 10.11 -2.55 0.10
N ALA A 160 10.03 -3.79 0.58
CA ALA A 160 9.74 -4.14 1.97
C ALA A 160 11.03 -4.45 2.74
N SER A 161 11.09 -4.03 4.00
CA SER A 161 12.22 -4.33 4.90
C SER A 161 12.22 -5.81 5.27
N ASP A 162 13.35 -6.47 5.05
CA ASP A 162 13.63 -7.83 5.52
C ASP A 162 13.29 -8.05 7.00
N MET A 163 13.79 -7.18 7.87
CA MET A 163 13.53 -7.21 9.32
C MET A 163 12.05 -7.10 9.68
N SER A 164 11.25 -6.47 8.83
CA SER A 164 9.82 -6.30 9.05
C SER A 164 9.02 -7.53 8.64
N MET A 165 9.48 -8.34 7.69
CA MET A 165 8.70 -9.52 7.25
C MET A 165 8.62 -10.59 8.34
N GLU A 166 9.67 -10.74 9.14
CA GLU A 166 9.73 -11.67 10.28
C GLU A 166 8.85 -11.21 11.46
N LYS A 167 8.68 -9.89 11.63
CA LYS A 167 8.12 -9.28 12.86
C LYS A 167 6.77 -8.63 12.67
N ALA A 168 6.49 -8.15 11.48
CA ALA A 168 5.28 -7.45 11.12
C ALA A 168 4.45 -8.37 10.22
N HIS A 169 3.16 -8.47 10.55
CA HIS A 169 2.21 -9.25 9.77
C HIS A 169 1.99 -8.69 8.35
N SER A 170 2.61 -7.54 8.02
CA SER A 170 2.77 -6.98 6.68
C SER A 170 4.11 -6.25 6.64
N GLY A 171 4.79 -6.27 5.50
CA GLY A 171 6.07 -5.56 5.34
C GLY A 171 5.98 -4.07 5.63
N TRP A 172 7.03 -3.52 6.25
CA TRP A 172 7.29 -2.09 6.33
C TRP A 172 8.08 -1.63 5.12
N ASN A 173 7.96 -0.37 4.75
CA ASN A 173 8.80 0.23 3.71
C ASN A 173 10.29 0.06 4.07
N ALA A 174 11.09 -0.39 3.11
CA ALA A 174 12.53 -0.53 3.27
C ALA A 174 13.27 0.81 3.16
N VAL A 175 12.71 1.75 2.41
CA VAL A 175 13.32 3.07 2.22
C VAL A 175 13.32 3.87 3.53
N PRO A 176 14.37 4.68 3.80
CA PRO A 176 14.52 5.38 5.08
C PRO A 176 13.64 6.62 5.22
N TRP A 177 12.82 6.96 4.22
CA TRP A 177 11.90 8.10 4.27
C TRP A 177 10.44 7.63 4.29
N THR A 178 9.58 8.50 4.81
CA THR A 178 8.13 8.28 4.79
C THR A 178 7.55 8.46 3.39
N ILE A 179 6.70 7.52 2.99
CA ILE A 179 5.87 7.58 1.79
C ILE A 179 4.41 7.64 2.24
N ASP A 180 3.83 8.82 2.19
CA ASP A 180 2.51 9.16 2.73
C ASP A 180 1.51 9.66 1.69
N ALA A 181 2.00 10.11 0.53
CA ALA A 181 1.19 10.62 -0.56
C ALA A 181 0.51 9.49 -1.34
N VAL A 182 -0.71 9.13 -0.93
CA VAL A 182 -1.58 8.23 -1.71
C VAL A 182 -2.24 8.96 -2.88
N SER A 183 -2.46 8.25 -3.98
CA SER A 183 -3.25 8.79 -5.09
C SER A 183 -4.68 9.06 -4.62
N LEU A 184 -5.14 10.30 -4.79
CA LEU A 184 -6.51 10.70 -4.48
C LEU A 184 -7.47 10.54 -5.65
N THR A 185 -6.93 10.26 -6.85
CA THR A 185 -7.68 10.01 -8.07
C THR A 185 -8.01 8.53 -8.23
N THR A 186 -7.28 7.65 -7.54
CA THR A 186 -7.48 6.21 -7.53
C THR A 186 -8.37 5.79 -6.35
N VAL A 187 -9.25 4.82 -6.59
CA VAL A 187 -9.99 4.13 -5.52
C VAL A 187 -9.14 3.00 -4.96
N HIS A 188 -8.92 2.99 -3.66
CA HIS A 188 -8.11 1.97 -2.99
C HIS A 188 -8.99 0.86 -2.46
N CYS A 189 -9.02 -0.28 -3.13
CA CYS A 189 -9.87 -1.41 -2.76
C CYS A 189 -9.08 -2.56 -2.14
N LEU A 190 -9.69 -3.17 -1.12
CA LEU A 190 -9.26 -4.41 -0.51
C LEU A 190 -10.33 -5.47 -0.75
N HIS A 191 -9.96 -6.45 -1.58
CA HIS A 191 -10.78 -7.63 -1.87
C HIS A 191 -10.28 -8.84 -1.09
N ARG A 192 -11.19 -9.75 -0.76
CA ARG A 192 -10.84 -11.05 -0.15
C ARG A 192 -9.92 -11.91 -1.03
N SER A 193 -9.90 -11.67 -2.35
CA SER A 193 -9.00 -12.37 -3.28
C SER A 193 -7.55 -11.90 -3.21
N VAL A 194 -7.28 -10.73 -2.62
CA VAL A 194 -5.91 -10.22 -2.46
C VAL A 194 -5.18 -11.11 -1.46
N LYS A 195 -3.99 -11.62 -1.80
CA LYS A 195 -3.23 -12.51 -0.91
C LYS A 195 -2.89 -11.88 0.43
N PHE A 196 -2.60 -10.59 0.42
CA PHE A 196 -2.33 -9.78 1.61
C PHE A 196 -3.58 -9.44 2.45
N PHE A 197 -4.77 -9.95 2.11
CA PHE A 197 -6.01 -9.58 2.80
C PHE A 197 -5.96 -9.81 4.31
N ASN A 198 -5.50 -10.99 4.74
CA ASN A 198 -5.40 -11.32 6.17
C ASN A 198 -4.32 -10.48 6.87
N ASP A 199 -3.17 -10.31 6.22
CA ASP A 199 -2.05 -9.50 6.70
C ASP A 199 -2.50 -8.04 6.97
N ILE A 200 -3.23 -7.44 6.02
CA ILE A 200 -3.82 -6.10 6.15
C ILE A 200 -4.87 -6.06 7.27
N ALA A 201 -5.73 -7.06 7.38
CA ALA A 201 -6.75 -7.14 8.42
C ALA A 201 -6.14 -7.19 9.84
N ILE A 202 -5.05 -7.95 10.01
CA ILE A 202 -4.31 -8.04 11.26
C ILE A 202 -3.67 -6.71 11.62
N VAL A 203 -3.03 -6.02 10.66
CA VAL A 203 -2.44 -4.69 10.89
C VAL A 203 -3.51 -3.69 11.35
N LEU A 204 -4.69 -3.70 10.71
CA LEU A 204 -5.82 -2.85 11.11
C LEU A 204 -6.37 -3.20 12.49
N ALA A 205 -6.35 -4.47 12.89
CA ALA A 205 -6.71 -4.84 14.26
C ALA A 205 -5.68 -4.30 15.26
N LYS A 206 -4.38 -4.46 14.98
CA LYS A 206 -3.29 -4.00 15.85
C LYS A 206 -3.29 -2.49 16.06
N SER A 207 -3.61 -1.70 15.04
CA SER A 207 -3.68 -0.23 15.15
C SER A 207 -4.68 0.27 16.20
N THR A 208 -5.62 -0.58 16.64
CA THR A 208 -6.64 -0.25 17.64
C THR A 208 -6.34 -0.74 19.06
N ILE A 209 -5.42 -1.72 19.21
CA ILE A 209 -5.17 -2.43 20.47
C ILE A 209 -4.02 -1.81 21.27
N THR A 210 -3.18 -0.98 20.66
CA THR A 210 -2.10 -0.27 21.33
C THR A 210 -2.65 0.75 22.33
N LYS A 211 -2.97 0.27 23.55
CA LYS A 211 -3.56 1.01 24.68
C LYS A 211 -2.72 2.21 25.15
N ASN A 212 -1.47 2.32 24.70
CA ASN A 212 -0.53 3.36 25.09
C ASN A 212 -0.62 4.62 24.21
N TRP A 213 -1.58 4.70 23.28
CA TRP A 213 -1.67 5.83 22.38
C TRP A 213 -2.52 6.95 22.97
N GLN A 214 -1.83 8.09 23.10
CA GLN A 214 -2.28 9.39 23.59
C GLN A 214 -3.70 9.74 23.11
N HIS A 215 -4.48 10.50 23.88
CA HIS A 215 -5.86 10.88 23.49
C HIS A 215 -5.89 11.96 22.40
N GLY A 216 -7.04 12.09 21.71
CA GLY A 216 -7.30 13.19 20.77
C GLY A 216 -6.40 13.16 19.52
N ARG A 217 -5.83 14.32 19.16
CA ARG A 217 -5.01 14.49 17.94
C ARG A 217 -3.79 13.57 17.92
N ALA A 218 -3.20 13.34 19.08
CA ALA A 218 -2.01 12.51 19.18
C ALA A 218 -2.28 11.03 18.87
N ARG A 219 -3.49 10.52 19.21
CA ARG A 219 -3.94 9.18 18.80
C ARG A 219 -4.01 9.08 17.28
N ILE A 220 -4.61 10.10 16.66
CA ILE A 220 -4.78 10.16 15.21
C ILE A 220 -3.43 10.10 14.53
N GLU A 221 -2.46 10.89 15.00
CA GLU A 221 -1.12 10.87 14.41
C GLU A 221 -0.42 9.52 14.61
N SER A 222 -0.50 8.95 15.81
CA SER A 222 0.08 7.62 16.08
C SER A 222 -0.50 6.53 15.16
N ILE A 223 -1.81 6.55 14.91
CA ILE A 223 -2.48 5.63 13.96
C ILE A 223 -1.97 5.86 12.54
N ARG A 224 -1.90 7.12 12.10
CA ARG A 224 -1.40 7.48 10.78
C ARG A 224 0.04 6.98 10.60
N GLU A 225 0.94 7.33 11.52
CA GLU A 225 2.34 6.92 11.50
C GLU A 225 2.52 5.40 11.50
N PHE A 226 1.72 4.67 12.27
CA PHE A 226 1.79 3.21 12.28
C PHE A 226 1.36 2.60 10.95
N LEU A 227 0.26 3.08 10.37
CA LEU A 227 -0.25 2.55 9.11
C LEU A 227 0.66 2.92 7.93
N ILE A 228 1.19 4.14 7.92
CA ILE A 228 1.99 4.66 6.80
C ILE A 228 3.36 3.99 6.67
N LYS A 229 3.88 3.42 7.76
CA LYS A 229 5.11 2.61 7.76
C LYS A 229 4.95 1.34 6.95
N HIS A 230 3.73 0.80 6.84
CA HIS A 230 3.47 -0.37 6.03
C HIS A 230 3.43 0.02 4.55
N HIS A 231 3.90 -0.89 3.71
CA HIS A 231 4.01 -0.65 2.28
C HIS A 231 2.73 -0.92 1.48
N ASP A 232 1.76 -1.64 2.04
CA ASP A 232 0.50 -1.88 1.32
C ASP A 232 -0.28 -0.55 1.09
N PRO A 233 -0.65 -0.23 -0.17
CA PRO A 233 -1.34 1.01 -0.49
C PRO A 233 -2.69 1.20 0.20
N PHE A 234 -3.42 0.11 0.47
CA PHE A 234 -4.69 0.21 1.18
C PHE A 234 -4.46 0.69 2.61
N LEU A 235 -3.44 0.19 3.31
CA LEU A 235 -3.08 0.66 4.65
C LEU A 235 -2.69 2.15 4.64
N LYS A 236 -1.94 2.60 3.64
CA LYS A 236 -1.61 4.02 3.46
C LYS A 236 -2.85 4.87 3.16
N ALA A 237 -3.79 4.35 2.36
CA ALA A 237 -5.05 5.01 2.08
C ALA A 237 -5.90 5.14 3.35
N VAL A 238 -5.91 4.10 4.21
CA VAL A 238 -6.54 4.18 5.54
C VAL A 238 -5.85 5.28 6.35
N ALA A 239 -4.52 5.30 6.40
CA ALA A 239 -3.76 6.34 7.11
C ALA A 239 -4.16 7.75 6.64
N ALA A 240 -4.23 7.98 5.32
CA ALA A 240 -4.66 9.24 4.74
C ALA A 240 -6.12 9.61 5.08
N ALA A 241 -7.00 8.60 5.24
CA ALA A 241 -8.39 8.77 5.61
C ALA A 241 -8.60 9.06 7.11
N VAL A 242 -7.69 8.64 7.99
CA VAL A 242 -7.78 8.90 9.44
C VAL A 242 -7.63 10.40 9.71
N LYS A 243 -8.76 11.03 10.06
CA LYS A 243 -8.90 12.45 10.36
C LYS A 243 -9.63 12.72 11.67
N ALA A 244 -9.45 13.93 12.20
CA ALA A 244 -10.18 14.39 13.38
C ALA A 244 -11.66 14.65 13.07
N THR A 245 -11.94 15.22 11.90
CA THR A 245 -13.28 15.55 11.43
C THR A 245 -13.46 15.06 9.99
N TYR A 246 -14.70 14.75 9.63
CA TYR A 246 -15.05 14.26 8.31
C TYR A 246 -16.11 15.16 7.70
N ARG A 247 -15.88 15.53 6.43
CA ARG A 247 -16.85 16.22 5.60
C ARG A 247 -16.92 15.48 4.28
N CYS A 248 -18.12 15.13 3.84
CA CYS A 248 -18.33 14.34 2.63
C CYS A 248 -17.71 15.03 1.42
N SER A 249 -16.86 14.32 0.70
CA SER A 249 -16.27 14.81 -0.55
C SER A 249 -17.23 14.79 -1.73
N ASP A 250 -18.33 14.02 -1.65
CA ASP A 250 -19.44 13.98 -2.61
C ASP A 250 -20.62 14.92 -2.27
N GLY A 251 -20.49 15.78 -1.26
CA GLY A 251 -21.59 16.63 -0.76
C GLY A 251 -22.67 15.81 -0.05
N ASP A 252 -23.94 15.96 -0.43
CA ASP A 252 -25.06 15.30 0.27
C ASP A 252 -25.27 13.82 -0.11
N ARG A 253 -24.43 13.28 -1.00
CA ARG A 253 -24.57 11.89 -1.48
C ARG A 253 -23.99 10.85 -0.51
N CYS A 254 -23.20 11.27 0.48
CA CYS A 254 -22.71 10.33 1.46
C CYS A 254 -23.83 9.79 2.34
N ARG A 255 -23.76 8.49 2.63
CA ARG A 255 -24.69 7.79 3.52
C ARG A 255 -24.12 7.71 4.92
N LYS A 256 -25.03 7.67 5.90
CA LYS A 256 -24.73 7.48 7.33
C LYS A 256 -24.56 6.01 7.73
N HIS A 257 -24.75 5.11 6.78
CA HIS A 257 -24.66 3.66 6.94
C HIS A 257 -23.84 3.07 5.81
N LEU A 258 -23.10 2.01 6.11
CA LEU A 258 -22.31 1.28 5.13
C LEU A 258 -23.26 0.50 4.22
N LEU A 259 -23.27 0.81 2.93
CA LEU A 259 -24.13 0.21 1.93
C LEU A 259 -23.33 -0.06 0.65
N PHE A 260 -23.69 -1.12 -0.06
CA PHE A 260 -23.09 -1.42 -1.36
C PHE A 260 -23.40 -0.32 -2.38
N GLY A 261 -22.41 0.02 -3.23
CA GLY A 261 -22.56 1.03 -4.27
C GLY A 261 -22.74 2.46 -3.77
N ALA A 262 -22.58 2.71 -2.47
CA ALA A 262 -22.75 4.03 -1.87
C ALA A 262 -21.55 4.41 -0.99
N ALA A 263 -21.19 5.70 -1.03
CA ALA A 263 -20.14 6.25 -0.20
C ALA A 263 -20.63 6.45 1.24
N TYR A 264 -19.97 5.80 2.19
CA TYR A 264 -20.15 5.99 3.63
C TYR A 264 -19.32 7.17 4.13
N LEU A 265 -19.90 8.07 4.92
CA LEU A 265 -19.16 9.12 5.63
C LEU A 265 -18.91 8.70 7.09
N PRO A 266 -17.64 8.49 7.49
CA PRO A 266 -17.30 8.23 8.88
C PRO A 266 -17.68 9.39 9.81
N ARG A 267 -18.06 9.07 11.05
CA ARG A 267 -18.35 10.08 12.09
C ARG A 267 -17.10 10.53 12.84
N SER A 268 -16.13 9.63 12.96
CA SER A 268 -14.84 9.83 13.64
C SER A 268 -13.80 8.87 13.07
N HIS A 269 -12.53 9.03 13.44
CA HIS A 269 -11.49 8.07 13.08
C HIS A 269 -11.74 6.67 13.69
N GLU A 270 -12.35 6.60 14.88
CA GLU A 270 -12.71 5.32 15.50
C GLU A 270 -13.81 4.61 14.70
N ASP A 271 -14.85 5.36 14.29
CA ASP A 271 -15.92 4.83 13.45
C ASP A 271 -15.39 4.40 12.07
N LEU A 272 -14.48 5.16 11.45
CA LEU A 272 -13.80 4.77 10.22
C LEU A 272 -13.14 3.39 10.36
N ILE A 273 -12.23 3.24 11.32
CA ILE A 273 -11.46 2.00 11.50
C ILE A 273 -12.39 0.85 11.88
N GLN A 274 -13.36 1.07 12.75
CA GLN A 274 -14.32 0.05 13.17
C GLN A 274 -15.15 -0.46 11.99
N ARG A 275 -15.63 0.43 11.11
CA ARG A 275 -16.42 0.07 9.92
C ARG A 275 -15.60 -0.71 8.91
N ILE A 276 -14.35 -0.29 8.65
CA ILE A 276 -13.42 -1.04 7.80
C ILE A 276 -13.22 -2.45 8.36
N ARG A 277 -12.86 -2.57 9.64
CA ARG A 277 -12.62 -3.87 10.28
C ARG A 277 -13.85 -4.77 10.27
N THR A 278 -15.03 -4.22 10.55
CA THR A 278 -16.28 -4.98 10.53
C THR A 278 -16.58 -5.50 9.12
N ALA A 279 -16.39 -4.66 8.10
CA ALA A 279 -16.61 -5.06 6.71
C ALA A 279 -15.61 -6.13 6.26
N ILE A 280 -14.32 -5.96 6.56
CA ILE A 280 -13.26 -6.95 6.29
C ILE A 280 -13.55 -8.27 7.03
N GLY A 281 -13.91 -8.21 8.31
CA GLY A 281 -14.26 -9.40 9.12
C GLY A 281 -15.48 -10.15 8.59
N ALA A 282 -16.42 -9.45 7.97
CA ALA A 282 -17.54 -10.03 7.24
C ALA A 282 -17.20 -10.49 5.81
N GLY A 283 -15.93 -10.37 5.38
CA GLY A 283 -15.47 -10.76 4.05
C GLY A 283 -15.93 -9.83 2.92
N LEU A 284 -16.39 -8.61 3.24
CA LEU A 284 -16.87 -7.65 2.25
C LEU A 284 -15.70 -6.93 1.59
N PRO A 285 -15.75 -6.67 0.26
CA PRO A 285 -14.74 -5.87 -0.41
C PRO A 285 -14.92 -4.39 -0.07
N VAL A 286 -13.89 -3.79 0.52
CA VAL A 286 -13.91 -2.41 1.05
C VAL A 286 -13.08 -1.51 0.15
N CYS A 287 -13.63 -0.37 -0.26
CA CYS A 287 -12.94 0.62 -1.06
C CYS A 287 -12.87 1.97 -0.34
N LEU A 288 -11.72 2.63 -0.37
CA LEU A 288 -11.53 4.00 0.07
C LEU A 288 -11.48 4.91 -1.15
N LYS A 289 -12.22 6.01 -1.09
CA LYS A 289 -12.30 6.96 -2.20
C LYS A 289 -12.39 8.40 -1.73
N LYS A 290 -11.94 9.33 -2.57
CA LYS A 290 -12.09 10.77 -2.37
C LYS A 290 -12.65 11.40 -3.64
N GLY A 291 -13.59 12.33 -3.47
CA GLY A 291 -14.28 12.98 -4.58
C GLY A 291 -15.22 12.03 -5.34
N ARG A 292 -15.67 12.49 -6.51
CA ARG A 292 -16.63 11.77 -7.36
C ARG A 292 -15.88 10.73 -8.19
N VAL A 293 -16.07 9.47 -7.83
CA VAL A 293 -15.54 8.30 -8.56
C VAL A 293 -16.70 7.39 -8.95
N SER A 294 -16.51 6.59 -10.00
CA SER A 294 -17.46 5.53 -10.34
C SER A 294 -17.47 4.47 -9.23
N MET A 295 -18.66 4.06 -8.79
CA MET A 295 -18.84 3.07 -7.73
C MET A 295 -19.60 1.86 -8.27
N SER A 296 -19.13 0.67 -7.92
CA SER A 296 -19.76 -0.60 -8.23
C SER A 296 -20.73 -1.02 -7.12
N ASN A 297 -21.81 -1.70 -7.48
CA ASN A 297 -22.75 -2.26 -6.50
C ASN A 297 -22.21 -3.49 -5.75
N ASN A 298 -20.98 -3.91 -6.03
CA ASN A 298 -20.35 -5.07 -5.38
C ASN A 298 -19.39 -4.69 -4.25
N HIS A 299 -19.19 -3.39 -3.99
CA HIS A 299 -18.24 -2.91 -2.99
C HIS A 299 -18.90 -1.97 -1.99
N VAL A 300 -18.38 -1.97 -0.77
CA VAL A 300 -18.69 -0.91 0.20
C VAL A 300 -17.64 0.18 0.08
N TYR A 301 -18.09 1.42 -0.08
CA TYR A 301 -17.21 2.57 -0.25
C TYR A 301 -17.16 3.40 1.01
N ILE A 302 -15.98 3.84 1.40
CA ILE A 302 -15.76 4.76 2.51
C ILE A 302 -15.12 6.03 1.96
N ASP A 303 -15.79 7.15 2.22
CA ASP A 303 -15.33 8.47 1.81
C ASP A 303 -14.17 8.91 2.71
N MET A 304 -13.03 9.24 2.10
CA MET A 304 -11.85 9.75 2.81
C MET A 304 -12.03 11.20 3.31
N GLY A 305 -13.14 11.85 2.94
CA GLY A 305 -13.48 13.21 3.32
C GLY A 305 -12.63 14.28 2.62
N LEU A 306 -13.09 15.52 2.71
CA LEU A 306 -12.28 16.70 2.37
C LEU A 306 -11.20 16.94 3.44
N ALA A 307 -10.11 17.60 3.04
CA ALA A 307 -9.14 18.15 3.98
C ALA A 307 -9.67 19.48 4.52
#